data_AF-A0A7S3D2Z2-F1
#
_entry.id   AF-A0A7S3D2Z2-F1
#
_cell.length_a   1.000
_cell.length_b   1.000
_cell.length_c   1.000
_cell.angle_alpha   90.00
_cell.angle_beta   90.00
_cell.angle_gamma   90.00
#
_symmetry.space_group_name_H-M   'P 1'
#
loop_
_entity.id
_entity.type
_entity.pdbx_description
1 polymer ?
#
loop_
_entity_poly.entity_id
_entity_poly.type
_entity_poly.pdbx_seq_one_letter_code
_entity_poly.pdbx_strand_id
1 'polypeptide(L)'
;RIDTPVKSIYRLIYDLLCRVGRSHPQSLIYPLTVASTSSSERRKEAAQAVMTSMKQHSHKLVEQAQMISKELIRIAVLWIEKWHTGLDEASRLYFAERNVLGMLEKLAPLHTQLEES
;
A
#
# COMPACT_ATOMS: atom_id res chain seq x y z
N ARG A 1 15.20 5.65 -14.64
CA ARG A 1 14.02 4.96 -14.04
C ARG A 1 14.56 3.83 -13.18
N ILE A 2 14.00 3.57 -12.00
CA ILE A 2 14.56 2.59 -11.05
C ILE A 2 14.46 1.13 -11.58
N ASP A 3 13.57 0.90 -12.54
CA ASP A 3 13.24 -0.37 -13.18
C ASP A 3 13.82 -0.52 -14.60
N THR A 4 14.82 0.30 -14.95
CA THR A 4 15.48 0.26 -16.26
C THR A 4 16.11 -1.12 -16.53
N PRO A 5 15.84 -1.76 -17.69
CA PRO A 5 16.38 -3.09 -18.03
C PRO A 5 17.89 -3.08 -18.33
N VAL A 6 18.46 -1.89 -18.60
CA VAL A 6 19.89 -1.70 -18.87
C VAL A 6 20.67 -1.74 -17.55
N LYS A 7 21.43 -2.82 -17.33
CA LYS A 7 22.15 -3.11 -16.06
C LYS A 7 23.12 -2.01 -15.62
N SER A 8 23.86 -1.38 -16.54
CA SER A 8 24.81 -0.32 -16.21
C SER A 8 24.12 0.93 -15.65
N ILE A 9 23.03 1.35 -16.30
CA ILE A 9 22.21 2.48 -15.86
C ILE A 9 21.53 2.15 -14.54
N TYR A 10 21.01 0.93 -14.39
CA TYR A 10 20.43 0.45 -13.14
C TYR A 10 21.42 0.58 -11.97
N ARG A 11 22.65 0.07 -12.12
CA ARG A 11 23.67 0.16 -11.08
C ARG A 11 24.00 1.60 -10.70
N LEU A 12 24.17 2.47 -11.70
CA LEU A 12 24.44 3.89 -11.45
C LEU A 12 23.31 4.58 -10.68
N ILE A 13 22.06 4.31 -11.06
CA ILE A 13 20.87 4.84 -10.36
C ILE A 13 20.79 4.28 -8.95
N TYR A 14 21.02 2.98 -8.77
CA TYR A 14 21.02 2.33 -7.47
C TYR A 14 22.06 2.94 -6.54
N ASP A 15 23.32 3.09 -6.99
CA ASP A 15 24.39 3.68 -6.18
C ASP A 15 24.10 5.14 -5.83
N LEU A 16 23.58 5.91 -6.79
CA LEU A 16 23.16 7.29 -6.55
C LEU A 16 22.06 7.36 -5.48
N LEU A 17 21.02 6.53 -5.60
CA LEU A 17 19.91 6.49 -4.63
C LEU A 17 20.39 6.01 -3.26
N CYS A 18 21.31 5.06 -3.17
CA CYS A 18 21.91 4.65 -1.90
C CYS A 18 22.67 5.81 -1.24
N ARG A 19 23.45 6.59 -2.02
CA ARG A 19 24.16 7.77 -1.51
C ARG A 19 23.19 8.87 -1.06
N VAL A 20 22.17 9.17 -1.87
CA VAL A 20 21.14 10.16 -1.51
C VAL A 20 20.37 9.70 -0.28
N GLY A 21 19.98 8.42 -0.20
CA GLY A 21 19.26 7.85 0.92
C GLY A 21 20.06 7.85 2.22
N ARG A 22 21.39 7.81 2.13
CA ARG A 22 22.26 7.95 3.31
C ARG A 22 22.32 9.38 3.84
N SER A 23 22.34 10.38 2.96
CA SER A 23 22.41 11.80 3.35
C SER A 23 21.02 12.41 3.65
N HIS A 24 20.00 11.99 2.91
CA HIS A 24 18.64 12.56 2.93
C HIS A 24 17.58 11.45 2.83
N PRO A 25 17.47 10.54 3.83
CA PRO A 25 16.55 9.40 3.75
C PRO A 25 15.07 9.81 3.62
N GLN A 26 14.68 10.96 4.19
CA GLN A 26 13.32 11.50 4.12
C GLN A 26 12.86 11.84 2.68
N SER A 27 13.79 12.21 1.77
CA SER A 27 13.42 12.54 0.39
C SER A 27 13.13 11.30 -0.45
N LEU A 28 13.70 10.15 -0.07
CA LEU A 28 13.54 8.89 -0.79
C LEU A 28 12.48 7.97 -0.19
N ILE A 29 12.13 8.13 1.09
CA ILE A 29 11.24 7.18 1.76
C ILE A 29 9.87 7.09 1.08
N TYR A 30 9.18 8.20 0.84
CA TYR A 30 7.83 8.16 0.24
C TYR A 30 7.83 7.63 -1.21
N PRO A 31 8.70 8.11 -2.13
CA PRO A 31 8.76 7.54 -3.48
C PRO A 31 9.12 6.04 -3.49
N LEU A 32 10.01 5.59 -2.60
CA LEU A 32 10.39 4.19 -2.52
C LEU A 32 9.28 3.32 -1.91
N THR A 33 8.56 3.82 -0.92
CA THR A 33 7.42 3.10 -0.34
C THR A 33 6.33 2.89 -1.39
N VAL A 34 5.98 3.90 -2.17
CA VAL A 34 5.02 3.75 -3.28
C VAL A 34 5.55 2.80 -4.36
N ALA A 35 6.84 2.89 -4.71
CA ALA A 35 7.45 1.98 -5.67
C ALA A 35 7.51 0.52 -5.18
N SER A 36 7.56 0.30 -3.86
CA SER A 36 7.56 -1.03 -3.25
C SER A 36 6.21 -1.75 -3.31
N THR A 37 5.12 -1.01 -3.49
CA THR A 37 3.77 -1.57 -3.70
C THR A 37 3.39 -1.63 -5.19
N SER A 38 4.35 -1.44 -6.10
CA SER A 38 4.15 -1.48 -7.54
C SER A 38 3.74 -2.88 -8.02
N SER A 39 2.81 -2.96 -8.98
CA SER A 39 2.45 -4.19 -9.69
C SER A 39 3.58 -4.73 -10.58
N SER A 40 4.52 -3.87 -10.98
CA SER A 40 5.75 -4.29 -11.66
C SER A 40 6.76 -4.88 -10.67
N GLU A 41 7.02 -6.18 -10.77
CA GLU A 41 7.96 -6.87 -9.86
C GLU A 41 9.37 -6.26 -9.93
N ARG A 42 9.86 -5.92 -11.13
CA ARG A 42 11.18 -5.32 -11.32
C ARG A 42 11.32 -3.97 -10.59
N ARG A 43 10.25 -3.17 -10.57
CA ARG A 43 10.22 -1.89 -9.86
C ARG A 43 10.15 -2.09 -8.35
N LYS A 44 9.35 -3.06 -7.91
CA LYS A 44 9.21 -3.45 -6.51
C LYS A 44 10.52 -3.97 -5.93
N GLU A 45 11.18 -4.90 -6.61
CA GLU A 45 12.49 -5.45 -6.23
C GLU A 45 13.56 -4.34 -6.14
N ALA A 46 13.62 -3.45 -7.13
CA ALA A 46 14.59 -2.36 -7.14
C ALA A 46 14.35 -1.36 -6.00
N ALA A 47 13.09 -1.01 -5.74
CA ALA A 47 12.73 -0.15 -4.61
C ALA A 47 13.08 -0.81 -3.27
N GLN A 48 12.80 -2.11 -3.12
CA GLN A 48 13.10 -2.88 -1.92
C GLN A 48 14.61 -2.98 -1.68
N ALA A 49 15.43 -3.12 -2.73
CA ALA A 49 16.88 -3.15 -2.62
C ALA A 49 17.42 -1.81 -2.07
N VAL A 50 16.96 -0.68 -2.60
CA VAL A 50 17.38 0.65 -2.10
C VAL A 50 16.90 0.88 -0.67
N MET A 51 15.65 0.52 -0.34
CA MET A 51 15.14 0.61 1.04
C MET A 51 15.93 -0.26 2.01
N THR A 52 16.38 -1.44 1.58
CA THR A 52 17.21 -2.34 2.41
C THR A 52 18.57 -1.70 2.71
N SER A 53 19.20 -1.06 1.72
CA SER A 53 20.43 -0.29 1.94
C SER A 53 20.20 0.92 2.88
N MET A 54 19.07 1.62 2.71
CA MET A 54 18.70 2.74 3.59
C MET A 54 18.41 2.28 5.03
N LYS A 55 17.85 1.07 5.22
CA LYS A 55 17.57 0.47 6.53
C LYS A 55 18.84 0.29 7.37
N GLN A 56 20.01 0.10 6.74
CA GLN A 56 21.30 -0.01 7.43
C GLN A 56 21.71 1.27 8.19
N HIS A 57 21.22 2.44 7.76
CA HIS A 57 21.62 3.74 8.32
C HIS A 57 20.43 4.53 8.90
N SER A 58 19.21 4.17 8.54
CA SER A 58 17.97 4.89 8.90
C SER A 58 16.83 3.92 9.24
N HIS A 59 17.16 2.86 9.99
CA HIS A 59 16.26 1.77 10.35
C HIS A 59 14.89 2.25 10.88
N LYS A 60 14.90 3.06 11.93
CA LYS A 60 13.69 3.56 12.60
C LYS A 60 12.77 4.31 11.63
N LEU A 61 13.35 5.16 10.78
CA LEU A 61 12.60 5.90 9.78
C LEU A 61 11.96 4.97 8.75
N VAL A 62 12.71 4.01 8.22
CA VAL A 62 12.18 3.05 7.24
C VAL A 62 11.02 2.26 7.83
N GLU A 63 11.14 1.75 9.05
CA GLU A 63 10.07 0.99 9.70
C GLU A 63 8.84 1.82 10.01
N GLN A 64 9.03 3.05 10.54
CA GLN A 64 7.92 3.96 10.80
C GLN A 64 7.18 4.31 9.52
N ALA A 65 7.89 4.62 8.44
CA ALA A 65 7.26 4.95 7.17
C ALA A 65 6.53 3.76 6.54
N GLN A 66 7.09 2.55 6.64
CA GLN A 66 6.40 1.33 6.20
C GLN A 66 5.12 1.08 6.98
N MET A 67 5.15 1.23 8.31
CA MET A 67 3.95 1.14 9.15
C MET A 67 2.91 2.18 8.72
N ILE A 68 3.29 3.46 8.69
CA ILE A 68 2.39 4.56 8.33
C ILE A 68 1.77 4.33 6.95
N SER A 69 2.57 3.96 5.94
CA SER A 69 2.06 3.72 4.60
C SER A 69 1.07 2.57 4.55
N LYS A 70 1.33 1.48 5.27
CA LYS A 70 0.41 0.34 5.34
C LYS A 70 -0.92 0.76 5.98
N GLU A 71 -0.85 1.53 7.06
CA GLU A 71 -2.03 2.00 7.78
C GLU A 71 -2.84 3.03 6.97
N LEU A 72 -2.17 3.95 6.26
CA LEU A 72 -2.85 4.89 5.37
C LEU A 72 -3.57 4.19 4.21
N ILE A 73 -2.95 3.16 3.61
CA ILE A 73 -3.61 2.34 2.58
C ILE A 73 -4.81 1.60 3.19
N ARG A 74 -4.65 1.01 4.38
CA ARG A 74 -5.72 0.30 5.08
C ARG A 74 -6.92 1.22 5.37
N ILE A 75 -6.67 2.44 5.84
CA ILE A 75 -7.73 3.42 6.16
C ILE A 75 -8.40 3.94 4.88
N ALA A 76 -7.61 4.31 3.86
CA ALA A 76 -8.14 5.01 2.69
C ALA A 76 -8.86 4.11 1.69
N VAL A 77 -8.40 2.86 1.53
CA VAL A 77 -8.84 2.01 0.42
C VAL A 77 -9.73 0.87 0.93
N LEU A 78 -9.31 0.18 1.98
CA LEU A 78 -9.96 -1.07 2.37
C LEU A 78 -11.35 -0.88 2.99
N TRP A 79 -11.55 0.19 3.76
CA TRP A 79 -12.83 0.42 4.43
C TRP A 79 -13.90 0.91 3.47
N ILE A 80 -13.57 1.89 2.63
CA ILE A 80 -14.50 2.44 1.63
C ILE A 80 -14.85 1.38 0.58
N GLU A 81 -13.88 0.59 0.10
CA GLU A 81 -14.15 -0.49 -0.86
C GLU A 81 -15.04 -1.60 -0.27
N LYS A 82 -14.83 -1.96 1.00
CA LYS A 82 -15.69 -2.93 1.71
C LYS A 82 -17.12 -2.43 1.86
N TRP A 83 -17.29 -1.18 2.26
CA TRP A 83 -18.62 -0.56 2.37
C TRP A 83 -19.29 -0.42 1.02
N HIS A 84 -18.58 0.07 0.01
CA HIS A 84 -19.12 0.21 -1.34
C HIS A 84 -19.58 -1.14 -1.89
N THR A 85 -18.74 -2.18 -1.81
CA THR A 85 -19.07 -3.53 -2.29
C THR A 85 -20.22 -4.16 -1.50
N GLY A 86 -20.20 -4.03 -0.17
CA GLY A 86 -21.24 -4.63 0.66
C GLY A 86 -22.59 -3.91 0.57
N LEU A 87 -22.59 -2.59 0.36
CA LEU A 87 -23.81 -1.82 0.08
C LEU A 87 -24.38 -2.17 -1.29
N ASP A 88 -23.53 -2.33 -2.31
CA ASP A 88 -23.96 -2.74 -3.65
C ASP A 88 -24.65 -4.11 -3.61
N GLU A 89 -24.03 -5.09 -2.94
CA GLU A 89 -24.58 -6.44 -2.79
C GLU A 89 -25.86 -6.47 -1.91
N ALA A 90 -25.90 -5.67 -0.84
CA ALA A 90 -27.10 -5.51 -0.02
C ALA A 90 -28.25 -4.89 -0.83
N SER A 91 -27.96 -3.88 -1.66
CA SER A 91 -28.96 -3.27 -2.55
C SER A 91 -29.50 -4.27 -3.56
N ARG A 92 -28.64 -5.13 -4.12
CA ARG A 92 -29.02 -6.21 -5.03
C ARG A 92 -29.99 -7.19 -4.37
N LEU A 93 -29.65 -7.67 -3.17
CA LEU A 93 -30.48 -8.60 -2.40
C LEU A 93 -31.85 -7.99 -2.04
N TYR A 94 -31.89 -6.70 -1.72
CA TYR A 94 -33.14 -6.01 -1.36
C TYR A 94 -34.03 -5.69 -2.56
N PHE A 95 -33.48 -5.02 -3.59
CA PHE A 95 -34.25 -4.51 -4.71
C PHE A 95 -34.53 -5.55 -5.79
N ALA A 96 -33.58 -6.45 -6.08
CA ALA A 96 -33.75 -7.46 -7.14
C ALA A 96 -34.36 -8.76 -6.59
N GLU A 97 -33.89 -9.23 -5.44
CA GLU A 97 -34.26 -10.54 -4.90
C GLU A 97 -35.34 -10.48 -3.81
N ARG A 98 -35.74 -9.27 -3.36
CA ARG A 98 -36.69 -9.05 -2.25
C ARG A 98 -36.27 -9.78 -0.96
N ASN A 99 -34.99 -10.10 -0.80
CA ASN A 99 -34.45 -10.87 0.31
C ASN A 99 -33.92 -9.94 1.40
N VAL A 100 -34.82 -9.54 2.30
CA VAL A 100 -34.50 -8.63 3.41
C VAL A 100 -33.54 -9.27 4.42
N LEU A 101 -33.69 -10.58 4.69
CA LEU A 101 -32.81 -11.29 5.62
C LEU A 101 -31.38 -11.37 5.09
N GLY A 102 -31.20 -11.75 3.82
CA GLY A 102 -29.88 -11.81 3.18
C GLY A 102 -29.19 -10.44 3.09
N MET A 103 -29.96 -9.37 2.85
CA MET A 103 -29.44 -8.00 2.91
C MET A 103 -28.93 -7.66 4.32
N LEU A 104 -29.71 -7.95 5.38
CA LEU A 104 -29.30 -7.69 6.77
C LEU A 104 -28.06 -8.51 7.16
N GLU A 105 -27.98 -9.76 6.74
CA GLU A 105 -26.80 -10.61 6.94
C GLU A 105 -25.55 -10.05 6.28
N LYS A 106 -25.68 -9.33 5.15
CA LYS A 106 -24.55 -8.63 4.50
C LYS A 106 -24.15 -7.34 5.18
N LEU A 107 -25.09 -6.59 5.75
CA LEU A 107 -24.83 -5.30 6.41
C LEU A 107 -24.38 -5.45 7.87
N ALA A 108 -24.83 -6.48 8.58
CA ALA A 108 -24.48 -6.74 9.98
C ALA A 108 -22.95 -6.74 10.26
N PRO A 109 -22.11 -7.48 9.51
CA PRO A 109 -20.66 -7.46 9.75
C PRO A 109 -20.00 -6.12 9.41
N LEU A 110 -20.57 -5.33 8.48
CA LEU A 110 -20.09 -3.98 8.18
C LEU A 110 -20.41 -3.02 9.34
N HIS A 111 -21.59 -3.16 9.95
CA HIS A 111 -22.00 -2.37 11.11
C HIS A 111 -21.16 -2.67 12.34
N THR A 112 -20.90 -3.95 12.63
CA THR A 112 -19.99 -4.35 13.73
C THR A 112 -18.58 -3.81 13.53
N GLN A 113 -18.08 -3.82 12.28
CA GLN A 113 -16.78 -3.24 11.94
C GLN A 113 -16.73 -1.72 12.14
N LEU A 114 -17.87 -1.01 12.09
CA LEU A 114 -17.98 0.41 12.40
C LEU A 114 -17.92 0.67 13.92
N GLU A 115 -18.59 -0.18 14.71
CA GLU A 115 -18.67 -0.05 16.17
C GLU A 115 -17.36 -0.44 16.89
N GLU A 116 -16.57 -1.31 16.28
CA GLU A 116 -15.26 -1.73 16.80
C GLU A 116 -14.09 -0.80 16.40
N SER A 117 -14.35 0.21 15.56
CA SER A 117 -13.36 1.20 15.10
C SER A 117 -13.26 2.40 16.03
#